data_AF-A0A429MLL0-F1
#
_entry.id   AF-A0A429MLL0-F1
#
_cell.length_a   1.000
_cell.length_b   1.000
_cell.length_c   1.000
_cell.angle_alpha   90.00
_cell.angle_beta   90.00
_cell.angle_gamma   90.00
#
_symmetry.space_group_name_H-M   'P 1'
#
loop_
_entity.id
_entity.type
_entity.pdbx_description
1 polymer ?
#
loop_
_entity_poly.entity_id
_entity_poly.type
_entity_poly.pdbx_seq_one_letter_code
_entity_poly.pdbx_strand_id
1 'polypeptide(L)'
;LAQLKQLAAEIDISLLEPYYLLDGEHYKHVNGTIFRNGAFNKLFSECLPQLLQVLKQSDSILVFDRSLAVQRELVFKFLGQLADQKVFKKCPAEISDGFYQHPCIQQIQQLFGVLKNYAEQFDLLHIYLKAYLCVEVKKRLPQVLQNKGETTFSQQIRTLSEALKGEQGQRFAVFVQARYPLILVDEFQDTNQDQDDMLASIWRHPERYQKGCMIMVGDRKQAIYGFRGGDMLTFLNAYKDIQAKHGREYKLIHNHRSVADLVEVVDALFQRQIDFGEQVQYDPIRAGTRPHPVLIDQNQPNPHPLRWLTLKDKETEAQQVAWKIRDLLNQSHAGQLYFQKDAQTQTLNEDDIAVLSRNHDGLDKVQFELERLGIRVNRPSKRSVFDCTIAQDVGALLTAILHPYDEAKVKRALISRLFAMDLKQLLQLEQTAEGLSQ
;
A
#
# COMPACT_ATOMS: atom_id res chain seq x y z
N LEU A 1 -26.29 -27.72 -0.68
CA LEU A 1 -26.24 -27.76 -2.16
C LEU A 1 -27.41 -28.54 -2.77
N ALA A 2 -27.62 -29.82 -2.44
CA ALA A 2 -28.78 -30.59 -2.93
C ALA A 2 -30.14 -29.89 -2.65
N GLN A 3 -30.29 -29.32 -1.45
CA GLN A 3 -31.45 -28.50 -1.07
C GLN A 3 -31.64 -27.26 -1.95
N LEU A 4 -30.56 -26.55 -2.32
CA LEU A 4 -30.65 -25.37 -3.19
C LEU A 4 -31.10 -25.76 -4.60
N LYS A 5 -30.63 -26.90 -5.11
CA LYS A 5 -31.02 -27.41 -6.42
C LYS A 5 -32.51 -27.78 -6.46
N GLN A 6 -33.02 -28.41 -5.40
CA GLN A 6 -34.44 -28.72 -5.28
C GLN A 6 -35.29 -27.44 -5.25
N LEU A 7 -34.95 -26.49 -4.38
CA LEU A 7 -35.66 -25.21 -4.28
C LEU A 7 -35.61 -24.40 -5.59
N ALA A 8 -34.49 -24.44 -6.32
CA ALA A 8 -34.36 -23.77 -7.60
C ALA A 8 -35.21 -24.40 -8.71
N ALA A 9 -35.43 -25.73 -8.67
CA ALA A 9 -36.23 -26.45 -9.66
C ALA A 9 -37.71 -26.06 -9.61
N GLU A 10 -38.22 -25.69 -8.44
CA GLU A 10 -39.62 -25.35 -8.19
C GLU A 10 -39.98 -23.89 -8.54
N ILE A 11 -38.98 -23.05 -8.84
CA ILE A 11 -39.18 -21.64 -9.15
C ILE A 11 -39.38 -21.43 -10.66
N ASP A 12 -40.56 -20.90 -10.99
CA ASP A 12 -40.89 -20.38 -12.31
C ASP A 12 -41.16 -18.87 -12.23
N ILE A 13 -40.23 -18.08 -12.79
CA ILE A 13 -40.29 -16.61 -12.76
C ILE A 13 -41.36 -16.07 -13.71
N SER A 14 -41.76 -16.83 -14.74
CA SER A 14 -42.78 -16.38 -15.72
C SER A 14 -44.12 -16.05 -15.05
N LEU A 15 -44.43 -16.71 -13.92
CA LEU A 15 -45.63 -16.45 -13.12
C LEU A 15 -45.70 -15.01 -12.55
N LEU A 16 -44.58 -14.27 -12.56
CA LEU A 16 -44.48 -12.90 -12.08
C LEU A 16 -44.42 -11.85 -13.21
N GLU A 17 -44.59 -12.26 -14.47
CA GLU A 17 -44.55 -11.37 -15.65
C GLU A 17 -45.35 -10.06 -15.51
N PRO A 18 -46.60 -10.08 -14.96
CA PRO A 18 -47.38 -8.85 -14.76
C PRO A 18 -46.70 -7.82 -13.86
N TYR A 19 -45.75 -8.22 -13.02
CA TYR A 19 -45.08 -7.38 -12.04
C TYR A 19 -43.73 -6.82 -12.49
N TYR A 20 -42.94 -7.57 -13.28
CA TYR A 20 -41.55 -7.18 -13.61
C TYR A 20 -41.31 -6.78 -15.06
N LEU A 21 -42.19 -7.16 -16.01
CA LEU A 21 -42.09 -6.70 -17.40
C LEU A 21 -42.45 -5.21 -17.49
N LEU A 22 -41.76 -4.47 -18.37
CA LEU A 22 -41.95 -3.01 -18.49
C LEU A 22 -43.38 -2.62 -18.91
N ASP A 23 -44.03 -3.50 -19.67
CA ASP A 23 -45.42 -3.44 -20.14
C ASP A 23 -46.40 -4.24 -19.26
N GLY A 24 -45.91 -4.85 -18.17
CA GLY A 24 -46.73 -5.60 -17.22
C GLY A 24 -47.75 -4.73 -16.48
N GLU A 25 -48.94 -5.28 -16.23
CA GLU A 25 -50.09 -4.56 -15.64
C GLU A 25 -49.79 -3.88 -14.30
N HIS A 26 -48.88 -4.46 -13.51
CA HIS A 26 -48.54 -4.02 -12.15
C HIS A 26 -47.17 -3.32 -12.06
N TYR A 27 -46.36 -3.30 -13.11
CA TYR A 27 -45.00 -2.74 -13.09
C TYR A 27 -44.97 -1.24 -12.74
N LYS A 28 -46.00 -0.49 -13.13
CA LYS A 28 -46.14 0.95 -12.82
C LYS A 28 -46.15 1.26 -11.32
N HIS A 29 -46.41 0.27 -10.47
CA HIS A 29 -46.46 0.43 -9.01
C HIS A 29 -45.11 0.15 -8.32
N VAL A 30 -44.12 -0.36 -9.06
CA VAL A 30 -42.77 -0.65 -8.53
C VAL A 30 -42.11 0.63 -8.03
N ASN A 31 -41.42 0.53 -6.89
CA ASN A 31 -40.77 1.67 -6.26
C ASN A 31 -39.53 2.14 -7.05
N GLY A 32 -39.73 3.04 -8.02
CA GLY A 32 -38.66 3.60 -8.83
C GLY A 32 -37.58 4.41 -8.08
N THR A 33 -37.83 4.79 -6.82
CA THR A 33 -36.77 5.42 -6.00
C THR A 33 -35.74 4.41 -5.50
N ILE A 34 -36.17 3.17 -5.28
CA ILE A 34 -35.35 2.04 -4.84
C ILE A 34 -34.80 1.29 -6.06
N PHE A 35 -35.66 1.03 -7.06
CA PHE A 35 -35.31 0.32 -8.29
C PHE A 35 -35.16 1.30 -9.46
N ARG A 36 -34.08 2.09 -9.43
CA ARG A 36 -33.78 3.06 -10.50
C ARG A 36 -33.35 2.37 -11.79
N ASN A 37 -33.51 3.06 -12.92
CA ASN A 37 -33.02 2.63 -14.24
C ASN A 37 -33.47 1.20 -14.64
N GLY A 38 -34.70 0.82 -14.30
CA GLY A 38 -35.23 -0.51 -14.62
C GLY A 38 -34.58 -1.65 -13.82
N ALA A 39 -33.93 -1.37 -12.68
CA ALA A 39 -33.25 -2.38 -11.87
C ALA A 39 -34.18 -3.53 -11.43
N PHE A 40 -35.48 -3.27 -11.22
CA PHE A 40 -36.45 -4.31 -10.89
C PHE A 40 -36.69 -5.25 -12.09
N ASN A 41 -36.90 -4.70 -13.28
CA ASN A 41 -37.00 -5.50 -14.50
C ASN A 41 -35.74 -6.35 -14.68
N LYS A 42 -34.55 -5.73 -14.66
CA LYS A 42 -33.25 -6.41 -14.81
C LYS A 42 -33.01 -7.53 -13.79
N LEU A 43 -33.49 -7.34 -12.56
CA LEU A 43 -33.38 -8.35 -11.51
C LEU A 43 -34.11 -9.65 -11.89
N PHE A 44 -35.34 -9.53 -12.41
CA PHE A 44 -36.19 -10.68 -12.75
C PHE A 44 -35.97 -11.21 -14.17
N SER A 45 -35.56 -10.36 -15.12
CA SER A 45 -35.33 -10.75 -16.53
C SER A 45 -33.92 -11.31 -16.78
N GLU A 46 -32.92 -10.89 -16.01
CA GLU A 46 -31.51 -11.30 -16.22
C GLU A 46 -30.91 -11.96 -14.99
N CYS A 47 -30.92 -11.30 -13.83
CA CYS A 47 -30.12 -11.71 -12.68
C CYS A 47 -30.63 -13.00 -12.03
N LEU A 48 -31.93 -13.07 -11.72
CA LEU A 48 -32.56 -14.26 -11.12
C LEU A 48 -32.50 -15.47 -12.09
N PRO A 49 -32.82 -15.35 -13.39
CA PRO A 49 -32.67 -16.45 -14.35
C PRO A 49 -31.25 -16.99 -14.43
N GLN A 50 -30.22 -16.12 -14.49
CA GLN A 50 -28.82 -16.53 -14.52
C GLN A 50 -28.44 -17.35 -13.28
N LEU A 51 -28.81 -16.89 -12.08
CA LEU A 51 -28.51 -17.59 -10.84
C LEU A 51 -29.27 -18.92 -10.73
N LEU A 52 -30.55 -18.95 -11.11
CA LEU A 52 -31.34 -20.18 -11.14
C LEU A 52 -30.78 -21.20 -12.14
N GLN A 53 -30.30 -20.74 -13.30
CA GLN A 53 -29.68 -21.62 -14.29
C GLN A 53 -28.45 -22.33 -13.71
N VAL A 54 -27.57 -21.59 -13.03
CA VAL A 54 -26.39 -22.18 -12.37
C VAL A 54 -26.79 -23.12 -11.23
N LEU A 55 -27.79 -22.75 -10.43
CA LEU A 55 -28.29 -23.59 -9.33
C LEU A 55 -28.94 -24.90 -9.81
N LYS A 56 -29.53 -24.92 -11.01
CA LYS A 56 -30.14 -26.10 -11.63
C LYS A 56 -29.11 -27.06 -12.25
N GLN A 57 -27.88 -26.59 -12.51
CA GLN A 57 -26.80 -27.43 -13.06
C GLN A 57 -26.25 -28.42 -12.02
N SER A 58 -25.40 -29.35 -12.48
CA SER A 58 -24.70 -30.32 -11.63
C SER A 58 -23.82 -29.62 -10.58
N ASP A 59 -23.13 -28.55 -10.99
CA ASP A 59 -22.17 -27.81 -10.16
C ASP A 59 -22.78 -26.54 -9.54
N SER A 60 -23.86 -26.72 -8.78
CA SER A 60 -24.58 -25.61 -8.09
C SER A 60 -23.70 -24.71 -7.20
N ILE A 61 -22.50 -25.16 -6.81
CA ILE A 61 -21.53 -24.35 -6.04
C ILE A 61 -20.96 -23.18 -6.84
N LEU A 62 -20.96 -23.26 -8.19
CA LEU A 62 -20.51 -22.18 -9.06
C LEU A 62 -21.34 -20.91 -8.91
N VAL A 63 -22.51 -20.99 -8.26
CA VAL A 63 -23.30 -19.80 -7.92
C VAL A 63 -22.52 -18.82 -7.05
N PHE A 64 -21.47 -19.25 -6.35
CA PHE A 64 -20.58 -18.41 -5.52
C PHE A 64 -19.37 -17.84 -6.28
N ASP A 65 -19.21 -18.15 -7.57
CA ASP A 65 -18.11 -17.64 -8.40
C ASP A 65 -18.07 -16.10 -8.43
N ARG A 66 -16.88 -15.51 -8.59
CA ARG A 66 -16.68 -14.06 -8.62
C ARG A 66 -17.43 -13.40 -9.79
N SER A 67 -17.57 -14.10 -10.91
CA SER A 67 -18.32 -13.63 -12.09
C SER A 67 -19.80 -13.35 -11.82
N LEU A 68 -20.39 -14.01 -10.81
CA LEU A 68 -21.80 -13.87 -10.43
C LEU A 68 -22.01 -12.98 -9.18
N ALA A 69 -20.95 -12.34 -8.68
CA ALA A 69 -21.01 -11.56 -7.44
C ALA A 69 -22.01 -10.40 -7.51
N VAL A 70 -22.04 -9.70 -8.66
CA VAL A 70 -22.94 -8.55 -8.86
C VAL A 70 -24.41 -9.00 -8.82
N GLN A 71 -24.75 -10.09 -9.50
CA GLN A 71 -26.10 -10.65 -9.54
C GLN A 71 -26.54 -11.11 -8.15
N ARG A 72 -25.68 -11.79 -7.39
CA ARG A 72 -25.98 -12.20 -6.01
C ARG A 72 -26.26 -10.99 -5.12
N GLU A 73 -25.43 -9.96 -5.19
CA GLU A 73 -25.59 -8.76 -4.37
C GLU A 73 -26.92 -8.04 -4.65
N LEU A 74 -27.33 -7.96 -5.93
CA LEU A 74 -28.62 -7.41 -6.32
C LEU A 74 -29.79 -8.21 -5.76
N VAL A 75 -29.73 -9.54 -5.80
CA VAL A 75 -30.77 -10.41 -5.23
C VAL A 75 -30.80 -10.31 -3.70
N PHE A 76 -29.65 -10.25 -3.02
CA PHE A 76 -29.60 -10.07 -1.57
C PHE A 76 -30.14 -8.71 -1.12
N LYS A 77 -29.86 -7.65 -1.89
CA LYS A 77 -30.47 -6.32 -1.68
C LYS A 77 -31.98 -6.38 -1.85
N PHE A 78 -32.46 -7.08 -2.90
CA PHE A 78 -33.88 -7.29 -3.11
C PHE A 78 -34.55 -8.03 -1.97
N LEU A 79 -33.95 -9.08 -1.41
CA LEU A 79 -34.49 -9.79 -0.23
C LEU A 79 -34.70 -8.85 0.97
N GLY A 80 -33.79 -7.89 1.18
CA GLY A 80 -33.96 -6.86 2.21
C GLY A 80 -35.16 -5.95 1.94
N GLN A 81 -35.35 -5.52 0.69
CA GLN A 81 -36.52 -4.72 0.30
C GLN A 81 -37.83 -5.50 0.37
N LEU A 82 -37.78 -6.81 0.11
CA LEU A 82 -38.92 -7.72 0.22
C LEU A 82 -39.36 -7.87 1.68
N ALA A 83 -38.40 -8.09 2.60
CA ALA A 83 -38.65 -8.19 4.04
C ALA A 83 -39.23 -6.89 4.63
N ASP A 84 -38.75 -5.73 4.17
CA ASP A 84 -39.23 -4.42 4.58
C ASP A 84 -40.56 -3.99 3.90
N GLN A 85 -41.12 -4.82 3.01
CA GLN A 85 -42.28 -4.50 2.18
C GLN A 85 -42.14 -3.20 1.35
N LYS A 86 -40.93 -2.90 0.88
CA LYS A 86 -40.58 -1.66 0.15
C LYS A 86 -40.61 -1.80 -1.38
N VAL A 87 -41.02 -2.95 -1.92
CA VAL A 87 -40.97 -3.24 -3.36
C VAL A 87 -41.84 -2.28 -4.17
N PHE A 88 -43.02 -1.93 -3.65
CA PHE A 88 -43.98 -1.06 -4.31
C PHE A 88 -44.13 0.30 -3.61
N LYS A 89 -44.60 1.31 -4.36
CA LYS A 89 -44.91 2.65 -3.84
C LYS A 89 -46.23 3.12 -4.44
N LYS A 90 -47.20 3.52 -3.59
CA LYS A 90 -48.56 3.91 -4.03
C LYS A 90 -49.24 2.79 -4.86
N CYS A 91 -49.25 1.57 -4.31
CA CYS A 91 -49.87 0.38 -4.90
C CYS A 91 -51.14 0.01 -4.11
N PRO A 92 -52.24 -0.41 -4.77
CA PRO A 92 -53.38 -1.00 -4.07
C PRO A 92 -52.97 -2.24 -3.26
N ALA A 93 -53.54 -2.39 -2.05
CA ALA A 93 -53.21 -3.47 -1.13
C ALA A 93 -53.41 -4.85 -1.76
N GLU A 94 -54.47 -5.05 -2.54
CA GLU A 94 -54.75 -6.31 -3.24
C GLU A 94 -53.59 -6.74 -4.16
N ILE A 95 -52.96 -5.79 -4.86
CA ILE A 95 -51.87 -6.08 -5.82
C ILE A 95 -50.56 -6.32 -5.07
N SER A 96 -50.26 -5.52 -4.04
CA SER A 96 -49.05 -5.68 -3.23
C SER A 96 -49.09 -6.96 -2.40
N ASP A 97 -50.22 -7.24 -1.75
CA ASP A 97 -50.38 -8.44 -0.93
C ASP A 97 -50.37 -9.68 -1.81
N GLY A 98 -50.98 -9.60 -2.99
CA GLY A 98 -50.90 -10.64 -4.02
C GLY A 98 -49.45 -10.96 -4.42
N PHE A 99 -48.58 -9.96 -4.55
CA PHE A 99 -47.16 -10.16 -4.83
C PHE A 99 -46.41 -10.78 -3.65
N TYR A 100 -46.54 -10.22 -2.45
CA TYR A 100 -45.81 -10.71 -1.27
C TYR A 100 -46.26 -12.11 -0.83
N GLN A 101 -47.52 -12.48 -1.08
CA GLN A 101 -48.06 -13.81 -0.81
C GLN A 101 -47.90 -14.78 -1.98
N HIS A 102 -47.40 -14.33 -3.13
CA HIS A 102 -47.25 -15.16 -4.32
C HIS A 102 -46.30 -16.34 -4.03
N PRO A 103 -46.67 -17.60 -4.35
CA PRO A 103 -45.84 -18.78 -4.09
C PRO A 103 -44.41 -18.67 -4.64
N CYS A 104 -44.26 -18.16 -5.87
CA CYS A 104 -42.94 -17.92 -6.48
C CYS A 104 -42.07 -16.94 -5.67
N ILE A 105 -42.65 -15.88 -5.09
CA ILE A 105 -41.90 -14.92 -4.26
C ILE A 105 -41.46 -15.56 -2.95
N GLN A 106 -42.32 -16.38 -2.32
CA GLN A 106 -41.96 -17.13 -1.12
C GLN A 106 -40.84 -18.14 -1.39
N GLN A 107 -40.87 -18.84 -2.53
CA GLN A 107 -39.81 -19.76 -2.95
C GLN A 107 -38.49 -19.02 -3.26
N ILE A 108 -38.54 -17.88 -3.94
CA ILE A 108 -37.36 -17.01 -4.16
C ILE A 108 -36.78 -16.56 -2.82
N GLN A 109 -37.63 -16.11 -1.89
CA GLN A 109 -37.22 -15.69 -0.56
C GLN A 109 -36.53 -16.82 0.20
N GLN A 110 -37.10 -18.03 0.16
CA GLN A 110 -36.54 -19.21 0.80
C GLN A 110 -35.19 -19.61 0.18
N LEU A 111 -35.13 -19.77 -1.15
CA LEU A 111 -33.92 -20.19 -1.86
C LEU A 111 -32.76 -19.22 -1.62
N PHE A 112 -32.99 -17.93 -1.89
CA PHE A 112 -31.93 -16.93 -1.79
C PHE A 112 -31.66 -16.52 -0.34
N GLY A 113 -32.59 -16.76 0.60
CA GLY A 113 -32.32 -16.69 2.03
C GLY A 113 -31.32 -17.75 2.49
N VAL A 114 -31.48 -19.00 2.05
CA VAL A 114 -30.51 -20.08 2.29
C VAL A 114 -29.17 -19.76 1.61
N LEU A 115 -29.19 -19.28 0.37
CA LEU A 115 -27.99 -18.91 -0.37
C LEU A 115 -27.22 -17.76 0.32
N LYS A 116 -27.94 -16.76 0.83
CA LYS A 116 -27.36 -15.65 1.61
C LYS A 116 -26.69 -16.15 2.89
N ASN A 117 -27.34 -17.05 3.63
CA ASN A 117 -26.75 -17.66 4.83
C ASN A 117 -25.46 -18.42 4.48
N TYR A 118 -25.45 -19.21 3.40
CA TYR A 118 -24.20 -19.86 2.95
C TYR A 118 -23.11 -18.85 2.55
N ALA A 119 -23.46 -17.75 1.89
CA ALA A 119 -22.49 -16.70 1.56
C ALA A 119 -21.85 -16.12 2.84
N GLU A 120 -22.67 -15.78 3.84
CA GLU A 120 -22.21 -15.27 5.13
C GLU A 120 -21.31 -16.30 5.86
N GLN A 121 -21.68 -17.58 5.81
CA GLN A 121 -20.86 -18.67 6.38
C GLN A 121 -19.51 -18.82 5.65
N PHE A 122 -19.48 -18.69 4.33
CA PHE A 122 -18.23 -18.74 3.56
C PHE A 122 -17.33 -17.54 3.87
N ASP A 123 -17.90 -16.34 4.03
CA ASP A 123 -17.15 -15.16 4.42
C ASP A 123 -16.54 -15.33 5.82
N LEU A 124 -17.33 -15.85 6.77
CA LEU A 124 -16.83 -16.19 8.11
C LEU A 124 -15.73 -17.26 8.07
N LEU A 125 -15.91 -18.32 7.27
CA LEU A 125 -14.90 -19.36 7.09
C LEU A 125 -13.61 -18.79 6.47
N HIS A 126 -13.73 -17.90 5.49
CA HIS A 126 -12.58 -17.24 4.86
C HIS A 126 -11.79 -16.38 5.85
N ILE A 127 -12.50 -15.61 6.69
CA ILE A 127 -11.88 -14.83 7.77
C ILE A 127 -11.20 -15.77 8.77
N TYR A 128 -11.87 -16.84 9.18
CA TYR A 128 -11.31 -17.84 10.09
C TYR A 128 -10.06 -18.51 9.51
N LEU A 129 -10.10 -18.96 8.26
CA LEU A 129 -8.97 -19.60 7.59
C LEU A 129 -7.78 -18.63 7.48
N LYS A 130 -8.01 -17.36 7.13
CA LYS A 130 -6.95 -16.34 7.13
C LYS A 130 -6.34 -16.17 8.52
N ALA A 131 -7.16 -16.05 9.56
CA ALA A 131 -6.68 -15.92 10.94
C ALA A 131 -5.88 -17.15 11.37
N TYR A 132 -6.41 -18.34 11.11
CA TYR A 132 -5.76 -19.62 11.40
C TYR A 132 -4.40 -19.74 10.71
N LEU A 133 -4.34 -19.47 9.39
CA LEU A 133 -3.10 -19.47 8.62
C LEU A 133 -2.09 -18.47 9.17
N CYS A 134 -2.50 -17.24 9.50
CA CYS A 134 -1.62 -16.26 10.11
C CYS A 134 -1.02 -16.75 11.44
N VAL A 135 -1.82 -17.40 12.28
CA VAL A 135 -1.37 -17.95 13.57
C VAL A 135 -0.42 -19.14 13.36
N GLU A 136 -0.76 -20.07 12.48
CA GLU A 136 0.08 -21.24 12.23
C GLU A 136 1.38 -20.89 11.53
N VAL A 137 1.38 -19.94 10.59
CA VAL A 137 2.61 -19.41 9.97
C VAL A 137 3.51 -18.77 11.03
N LYS A 138 2.96 -17.95 11.94
CA LYS A 138 3.75 -17.34 13.04
C LYS A 138 4.41 -18.37 13.94
N LYS A 139 3.79 -19.54 14.15
CA LYS A 139 4.36 -20.64 14.96
C LYS A 139 5.39 -21.46 14.19
N ARG A 140 5.09 -21.83 12.94
CA ARG A 140 5.89 -22.79 12.17
C ARG A 140 7.03 -22.14 11.40
N LEU A 141 6.87 -20.90 10.93
CA LEU A 141 7.91 -20.24 10.12
C LEU A 141 9.27 -20.17 10.84
N PRO A 142 9.36 -19.79 12.13
CA PRO A 142 10.65 -19.80 12.84
C PRO A 142 11.31 -21.18 12.89
N GLN A 143 10.52 -22.24 13.07
CA GLN A 143 11.01 -23.64 13.12
C GLN A 143 11.51 -24.10 11.75
N VAL A 144 10.79 -23.76 10.68
CA VAL A 144 11.19 -24.08 9.30
C VAL A 144 12.48 -23.37 8.92
N LEU A 145 12.60 -22.09 9.25
CA LEU A 145 13.82 -21.31 9.00
C LEU A 145 15.01 -21.89 9.79
N GLN A 146 14.80 -22.20 11.07
CA GLN A 146 15.83 -22.82 11.91
C GLN A 146 16.32 -24.17 11.36
N ASN A 147 15.40 -25.02 10.89
CA ASN A 147 15.75 -26.31 10.27
C ASN A 147 16.57 -26.16 8.98
N LYS A 148 16.45 -25.02 8.29
CA LYS A 148 17.26 -24.68 7.11
C LYS A 148 18.54 -23.91 7.45
N GLY A 149 18.78 -23.58 8.72
CA GLY A 149 19.86 -22.67 9.11
C GLY A 149 19.66 -21.23 8.63
N GLU A 150 18.43 -20.86 8.27
CA GLU A 150 18.05 -19.55 7.78
C GLU A 150 17.47 -18.70 8.92
N THR A 151 17.53 -17.38 8.78
CA THR A 151 16.88 -16.44 9.71
C THR A 151 16.49 -15.17 8.97
N THR A 152 15.53 -14.43 9.54
CA THR A 152 15.16 -13.10 9.06
C THR A 152 15.70 -12.04 10.00
N PHE A 153 15.87 -10.80 9.53
CA PHE A 153 16.30 -9.68 10.39
C PHE A 153 15.39 -9.50 11.61
N SER A 154 14.07 -9.62 11.44
CA SER A 154 13.11 -9.53 12.55
C SER A 154 13.28 -10.70 13.54
N GLN A 155 13.53 -11.91 13.05
CA GLN A 155 13.75 -13.07 13.91
C GLN A 155 15.05 -12.96 14.70
N GLN A 156 16.13 -12.43 14.10
CA GLN A 156 17.39 -12.19 14.82
C GLN A 156 17.19 -11.30 16.05
N ILE A 157 16.51 -10.16 15.88
CA ILE A 157 16.23 -9.23 16.97
C ILE A 157 15.31 -9.86 18.00
N ARG A 158 14.22 -10.49 17.57
CA ARG A 158 13.26 -11.13 18.46
C ARG A 158 13.87 -12.28 19.27
N THR A 159 14.63 -13.16 18.64
CA THR A 159 15.31 -14.27 19.32
C THR A 159 16.32 -13.76 20.34
N LEU A 160 17.06 -12.69 20.04
CA LEU A 160 17.95 -12.06 21.02
C LEU A 160 17.17 -11.45 22.18
N SER A 161 16.10 -10.70 21.90
CA SER A 161 15.23 -10.11 22.92
C SER A 161 14.61 -11.17 23.85
N GLU A 162 14.08 -12.27 23.28
CA GLU A 162 13.55 -13.40 24.05
C GLU A 162 14.63 -14.11 24.87
N ALA A 163 15.82 -14.35 24.29
CA ALA A 163 16.93 -14.99 24.98
C ALA A 163 17.43 -14.18 26.18
N LEU A 164 17.43 -12.85 26.07
CA LEU A 164 17.82 -11.94 27.16
C LEU A 164 16.90 -12.04 28.39
N LYS A 165 15.67 -12.55 28.26
CA LYS A 165 14.73 -12.69 29.39
C LYS A 165 15.11 -13.82 30.36
N GLY A 166 15.90 -14.81 29.92
CA GLY A 166 16.35 -15.92 30.75
C GLY A 166 17.62 -15.63 31.58
N GLU A 167 17.95 -16.49 32.54
CA GLU A 167 19.11 -16.31 33.43
C GLU A 167 20.44 -16.19 32.66
N GLN A 168 20.67 -17.07 31.69
CA GLN A 168 21.87 -17.02 30.84
C GLN A 168 21.91 -15.75 29.97
N GLY A 169 20.74 -15.31 29.50
CA GLY A 169 20.58 -14.05 28.78
C GLY A 169 20.93 -12.84 29.64
N GLN A 170 20.55 -12.84 30.91
CA GLN A 170 20.92 -11.78 31.85
C GLN A 170 22.42 -11.76 32.13
N ARG A 171 23.09 -12.92 32.23
CA ARG A 171 24.55 -12.99 32.31
C ARG A 171 25.22 -12.43 31.06
N PHE A 172 24.69 -12.74 29.88
CA PHE A 172 25.15 -12.16 28.63
C PHE A 172 24.93 -10.63 28.59
N ALA A 173 23.78 -10.14 29.05
CA ALA A 173 23.48 -8.73 29.13
C ALA A 173 24.48 -7.97 30.01
N VAL A 174 24.85 -8.53 31.17
CA VAL A 174 25.89 -7.98 32.04
C VAL A 174 27.24 -7.94 31.33
N PHE A 175 27.62 -9.00 30.63
CA PHE A 175 28.85 -9.03 29.83
C PHE A 175 28.86 -7.95 28.73
N VAL A 176 27.76 -7.81 27.99
CA VAL A 176 27.61 -6.79 26.93
C VAL A 176 27.68 -5.39 27.51
N GLN A 177 26.97 -5.11 28.61
CA GLN A 177 26.99 -3.80 29.27
C GLN A 177 28.39 -3.48 29.82
N ALA A 178 29.11 -4.46 30.37
CA ALA A 178 30.49 -4.25 30.85
C ALA A 178 31.46 -3.93 29.70
N ARG A 179 31.26 -4.53 28.51
CA ARG A 179 32.06 -4.24 27.31
C ARG A 179 31.68 -2.89 26.68
N TYR A 180 30.40 -2.55 26.68
CA TYR A 180 29.84 -1.33 26.11
C TYR A 180 29.05 -0.57 27.18
N PRO A 181 29.75 0.12 28.11
CA PRO A 181 29.10 0.82 29.22
C PRO A 181 28.25 2.00 28.76
N LEU A 182 28.50 2.53 27.55
CA LEU A 182 27.78 3.63 26.96
C LEU A 182 27.26 3.24 25.57
N ILE A 183 25.99 3.51 25.30
CA ILE A 183 25.34 3.31 24.00
C ILE A 183 24.62 4.58 23.55
N LEU A 184 24.73 4.90 22.26
CA LEU A 184 23.93 5.94 21.60
C LEU A 184 22.98 5.24 20.64
N VAL A 185 21.69 5.55 20.77
CA VAL A 185 20.66 5.08 19.85
C VAL A 185 20.07 6.29 19.16
N ASP A 186 20.36 6.42 17.87
CA ASP A 186 19.80 7.46 17.00
C ASP A 186 18.48 6.99 16.38
N GLU A 187 17.67 7.93 15.91
CA GLU A 187 16.33 7.69 15.32
C GLU A 187 15.43 6.79 16.19
N PHE A 188 15.47 7.01 17.51
CA PHE A 188 14.79 6.14 18.47
C PHE A 188 13.26 6.07 18.26
N GLN A 189 12.65 7.08 17.63
CA GLN A 189 11.22 7.06 17.28
C GLN A 189 10.83 5.96 16.28
N ASP A 190 11.79 5.39 15.55
CA ASP A 190 11.56 4.30 14.59
C ASP A 190 11.83 2.92 15.21
N THR A 191 12.09 2.86 16.51
CA THR A 191 12.36 1.61 17.25
C THR A 191 11.06 0.84 17.49
N ASN A 192 11.09 -0.47 17.27
CA ASN A 192 9.97 -1.37 17.59
C ASN A 192 10.11 -2.00 18.99
N GLN A 193 9.04 -2.65 19.47
CA GLN A 193 9.03 -3.23 20.82
C GLN A 193 10.13 -4.29 21.06
N ASP A 194 10.44 -5.13 20.08
CA ASP A 194 11.48 -6.17 20.25
C ASP A 194 12.88 -5.55 20.41
N GLN A 195 13.17 -4.48 19.66
CA GLN A 195 14.41 -3.72 19.79
C GLN A 195 14.49 -3.01 21.13
N ASP A 196 13.39 -2.38 21.57
CA ASP A 196 13.36 -1.70 22.85
C ASP A 196 13.50 -2.66 24.04
N ASP A 197 12.82 -3.81 24.01
CA ASP A 197 12.97 -4.88 25.01
C ASP A 197 14.43 -5.33 25.14
N MET A 198 15.12 -5.51 24.01
CA MET A 198 16.55 -5.87 23.97
C MET A 198 17.41 -4.76 24.60
N LEU A 199 17.23 -3.51 24.18
CA LEU A 199 17.98 -2.36 24.68
C LEU A 199 17.73 -2.15 26.19
N ALA A 200 16.48 -2.24 26.62
CA ALA A 200 16.07 -2.13 28.00
C ALA A 200 16.69 -3.24 28.86
N SER A 201 16.69 -4.47 28.35
CA SER A 201 17.29 -5.61 29.04
C SER A 201 18.78 -5.42 29.27
N ILE A 202 19.51 -4.71 28.42
CA ILE A 202 20.96 -4.55 28.58
C ILE A 202 21.30 -3.27 29.37
N TRP A 203 20.82 -2.11 28.91
CA TRP A 203 21.26 -0.81 29.42
C TRP A 203 20.27 -0.12 30.37
N ARG A 204 18.97 -0.46 30.33
CA ARG A 204 17.96 0.09 31.24
C ARG A 204 17.46 -0.92 32.28
N HIS A 205 18.21 -1.99 32.54
CA HIS A 205 17.77 -3.01 33.48
C HIS A 205 17.70 -2.46 34.92
N PRO A 206 16.62 -2.73 35.70
CA PRO A 206 16.38 -2.10 37.01
C PRO A 206 17.54 -2.16 38.01
N GLU A 207 18.29 -3.26 38.04
CA GLU A 207 19.37 -3.45 39.01
C GLU A 207 20.73 -2.86 38.59
N ARG A 208 20.89 -2.44 37.33
CA ARG A 208 22.21 -2.09 36.76
C ARG A 208 22.22 -0.92 35.80
N TYR A 209 21.09 -0.22 35.62
CA TYR A 209 21.04 0.96 34.75
C TYR A 209 22.02 2.06 35.19
N GLN A 210 22.38 2.12 36.48
CA GLN A 210 23.37 3.06 37.02
C GLN A 210 24.83 2.71 36.66
N LYS A 211 25.11 1.48 36.20
CA LYS A 211 26.46 1.02 35.81
C LYS A 211 26.82 1.36 34.36
N GLY A 212 25.89 1.95 33.61
CA GLY A 212 26.10 2.36 32.22
C GLY A 212 25.34 3.63 31.90
N CYS A 213 25.35 3.99 30.62
CA CYS A 213 24.67 5.16 30.09
C CYS A 213 24.03 4.82 28.75
N MET A 214 22.73 5.08 28.62
CA MET A 214 22.03 4.99 27.34
C MET A 214 21.56 6.39 26.95
N ILE A 215 22.01 6.85 25.79
CA ILE A 215 21.58 8.11 25.20
C ILE A 215 20.69 7.76 24.02
N MET A 216 19.45 8.23 24.06
CA MET A 216 18.47 8.09 22.98
C MET A 216 18.29 9.44 22.31
N VAL A 217 18.47 9.48 21.00
CA VAL A 217 18.23 10.64 20.16
C VAL A 217 17.10 10.28 19.21
N GLY A 218 16.15 11.18 19.06
CA GLY A 218 15.01 10.97 18.17
C GLY A 218 14.03 12.13 18.23
N ASP A 219 13.17 12.21 17.22
CA ASP A 219 12.12 13.22 17.12
C ASP A 219 10.78 12.53 16.88
N ARG A 220 9.87 12.61 17.86
CA ARG A 220 8.52 12.05 17.78
C ARG A 220 7.73 12.60 16.59
N LYS A 221 8.02 13.84 16.16
CA LYS A 221 7.38 14.48 15.00
C LYS A 221 7.78 13.83 13.68
N GLN A 222 8.85 13.04 13.65
CA GLN A 222 9.42 12.41 12.45
C GLN A 222 9.15 10.89 12.40
N ALA A 223 8.31 10.37 13.30
CA ALA A 223 7.93 8.95 13.33
C ALA A 223 7.04 8.58 12.12
N ILE A 224 7.65 8.31 10.97
CA ILE A 224 6.96 8.02 9.71
C ILE A 224 7.01 6.53 9.28
N TYR A 225 7.66 5.67 10.08
CA TYR A 225 7.83 4.24 9.81
C TYR A 225 6.79 3.33 10.48
N GLY A 226 5.57 3.81 10.75
CA GLY A 226 4.50 3.01 11.37
C GLY A 226 4.18 1.70 10.61
N PHE A 227 4.36 1.67 9.29
CA PHE A 227 4.20 0.46 8.47
C PHE A 227 5.24 -0.64 8.73
N ARG A 228 6.37 -0.31 9.39
CA ARG A 228 7.41 -1.27 9.82
C ARG A 228 7.30 -1.67 11.29
N GLY A 229 6.24 -1.24 11.97
CA GLY A 229 6.01 -1.54 13.38
C GLY A 229 6.82 -0.66 14.34
N GLY A 230 7.38 0.46 13.87
CA GLY A 230 7.76 1.56 14.76
C GLY A 230 6.50 2.07 15.43
N ASP A 231 6.43 1.96 16.75
CA ASP A 231 5.22 2.25 17.52
C ASP A 231 5.53 3.42 18.47
N MET A 232 4.74 4.48 18.34
CA MET A 232 4.83 5.64 19.22
C MET A 232 4.62 5.21 20.69
N LEU A 233 3.80 4.17 20.95
CA LEU A 233 3.65 3.61 22.29
C LEU A 233 4.96 3.07 22.86
N THR A 234 5.80 2.41 22.05
CA THR A 234 7.13 1.95 22.47
C THR A 234 8.00 3.13 22.87
N PHE A 235 8.01 4.21 22.09
CA PHE A 235 8.72 5.45 22.44
C PHE A 235 8.23 6.03 23.77
N LEU A 236 6.90 6.15 23.99
CA LEU A 236 6.36 6.68 25.24
C LEU A 236 6.69 5.80 26.45
N ASN A 237 6.64 4.49 26.27
CA ASN A 237 6.95 3.55 27.35
C ASN A 237 8.42 3.67 27.75
N ALA A 238 9.33 3.73 26.78
CA ALA A 238 10.74 3.99 27.03
C ALA A 238 10.94 5.37 27.68
N TYR A 239 10.24 6.41 27.22
CA TYR A 239 10.28 7.74 27.85
C TYR A 239 9.86 7.70 29.32
N LYS A 240 8.73 7.05 29.63
CA LYS A 240 8.26 6.88 31.03
C LYS A 240 9.25 6.10 31.87
N ASP A 241 9.86 5.05 31.31
CA ASP A 241 10.88 4.24 31.98
C ASP A 241 12.13 5.05 32.34
N ILE A 242 12.60 5.89 31.42
CA ILE A 242 13.73 6.81 31.63
C ILE A 242 13.40 7.79 32.76
N GLN A 243 12.21 8.40 32.73
CA GLN A 243 11.79 9.36 33.76
C GLN A 243 11.69 8.70 35.14
N ALA A 244 11.13 7.48 35.22
CA ALA A 244 11.07 6.71 36.46
C ALA A 244 12.45 6.38 37.03
N LYS A 245 13.47 6.27 36.18
CA LYS A 245 14.88 6.01 36.54
C LYS A 245 15.71 7.28 36.73
N HIS A 246 15.07 8.43 36.88
CA HIS A 246 15.72 9.76 37.03
C HIS A 246 16.64 10.13 35.86
N GLY A 247 16.31 9.66 34.65
CA GLY A 247 16.97 10.10 33.43
C GLY A 247 16.68 11.57 33.11
N ARG A 248 17.42 12.12 32.15
CA ARG A 248 17.29 13.52 31.73
C ARG A 248 16.77 13.60 30.31
N GLU A 249 15.86 14.56 30.08
CA GLU A 249 15.41 14.94 28.75
C GLU A 249 16.12 16.23 28.33
N TYR A 250 16.56 16.27 27.07
CA TYR A 250 17.15 17.45 26.46
C TYR A 250 16.39 17.77 25.17
N LYS A 251 15.91 19.00 25.03
CA LYS A 251 15.24 19.49 23.82
C LYS A 251 16.19 20.38 23.02
N LEU A 252 16.42 20.01 21.77
CA LEU A 252 17.25 20.79 20.84
C LEU A 252 16.34 21.68 19.99
N ILE A 253 16.16 22.93 20.42
CA ILE A 253 15.24 23.88 19.75
C ILE A 253 15.88 24.68 18.62
N HIS A 254 17.21 24.66 18.49
CA HIS A 254 17.93 25.42 17.47
C HIS A 254 18.19 24.58 16.20
N ASN A 255 17.64 25.02 15.07
CA ASN A 255 17.87 24.42 13.77
C ASN A 255 19.11 25.02 13.11
N HIS A 256 20.17 24.23 12.97
CA HIS A 256 21.42 24.62 12.30
C HIS A 256 21.55 24.09 10.86
N ARG A 257 20.44 23.61 10.27
CA ARG A 257 20.40 22.98 8.94
C ARG A 257 19.87 23.92 7.87
N SER A 258 19.02 24.88 8.24
CA SER A 258 18.27 25.72 7.31
C SER A 258 18.49 27.21 7.58
N VAL A 259 18.26 28.03 6.55
CA VAL A 259 18.21 29.50 6.65
C VAL A 259 17.09 29.96 7.60
N ALA A 260 17.30 31.09 8.28
CA ALA A 260 16.38 31.59 9.31
C ALA A 260 14.95 31.76 8.80
N ASP A 261 14.77 32.41 7.64
CA ASP A 261 13.44 32.67 7.06
C ASP A 261 12.65 31.39 6.80
N LEU A 262 13.31 30.30 6.40
CA LEU A 262 12.65 29.01 6.22
C LEU A 262 12.24 28.39 7.55
N VAL A 263 13.10 28.46 8.56
CA VAL A 263 12.81 27.96 9.91
C VAL A 263 11.61 28.71 10.50
N GLU A 264 11.58 30.03 10.39
CA GLU A 264 10.50 30.88 10.91
C GLU A 264 9.16 30.58 10.24
N VAL A 265 9.13 30.44 8.90
CA VAL A 265 7.89 30.13 8.18
C VAL A 265 7.38 28.73 8.50
N VAL A 266 8.27 27.73 8.61
CA VAL A 266 7.90 26.36 8.98
C VAL A 266 7.42 26.28 10.43
N ASP A 267 8.08 26.98 11.35
CA ASP A 267 7.67 27.10 12.75
C ASP A 267 6.29 27.73 12.88
N ALA A 268 6.06 28.88 12.22
CA ALA A 268 4.76 29.54 12.19
C ALA A 268 3.65 28.66 11.58
N LEU A 269 3.98 27.84 10.59
CA LEU A 269 3.03 26.90 9.97
C LEU A 269 2.58 25.82 10.98
N PHE A 270 3.53 25.16 11.64
CA PHE A 270 3.20 24.08 12.58
C PHE A 270 2.59 24.59 13.89
N GLN A 271 2.89 25.81 14.32
CA GLN A 271 2.21 26.43 15.46
C GLN A 271 0.70 26.63 15.24
N ARG A 272 0.20 26.61 13.99
CA ARG A 272 -1.24 26.65 13.72
C ARG A 272 -1.97 25.38 14.16
N GLN A 273 -1.24 24.28 14.30
CA GLN A 273 -1.75 23.00 14.80
C GLN A 273 -0.68 22.35 15.68
N ILE A 274 -0.67 22.70 16.97
CA ILE A 274 0.34 22.22 17.92
C ILE A 274 0.17 20.72 18.24
N ASP A 275 -1.06 20.22 18.20
CA ASP A 275 -1.36 18.81 18.50
C ASP A 275 -1.34 17.96 17.23
N PHE A 276 -0.37 17.05 17.15
CA PHE A 276 -0.24 16.09 16.05
C PHE A 276 -0.95 14.75 16.34
N GLY A 277 -1.58 14.62 17.50
CA GLY A 277 -2.19 13.37 17.97
C GLY A 277 -1.17 12.44 18.64
N GLU A 278 -1.66 11.32 19.17
CA GLU A 278 -0.82 10.28 19.81
C GLU A 278 0.14 10.82 20.89
N GLN A 279 -0.25 11.87 21.62
CA GLN A 279 0.60 12.55 22.62
C GLN A 279 1.88 13.21 22.03
N VAL A 280 1.92 13.45 20.72
CA VAL A 280 2.96 14.21 20.05
C VAL A 280 2.52 15.67 19.93
N GLN A 281 3.23 16.54 20.66
CA GLN A 281 3.04 17.98 20.61
C GLN A 281 4.19 18.65 19.87
N TYR A 282 3.88 19.68 19.09
CA TYR A 282 4.87 20.51 18.43
C TYR A 282 5.62 21.37 19.44
N ASP A 283 6.95 21.23 19.47
CA ASP A 283 7.83 22.14 20.20
C ASP A 283 8.32 23.23 19.24
N PRO A 284 8.09 24.53 19.54
CA PRO A 284 8.57 25.63 18.72
C PRO A 284 10.10 25.60 18.54
N ILE A 285 10.54 25.89 17.33
CA ILE A 285 11.95 25.88 16.93
C ILE A 285 12.45 27.29 16.65
N ARG A 286 13.77 27.46 16.68
CA ARG A 286 14.45 28.71 16.35
C ARG A 286 15.56 28.46 15.36
N ALA A 287 15.85 29.46 14.53
CA ALA A 287 17.03 29.43 13.69
C ALA A 287 18.29 29.35 14.58
N GLY A 288 19.25 28.52 14.17
CA GLY A 288 20.57 28.46 14.76
C GLY A 288 21.49 29.54 14.21
N THR A 289 22.69 29.66 14.79
CA THR A 289 23.69 30.67 14.41
C THR A 289 24.61 30.23 13.27
N ARG A 290 24.40 29.03 12.69
CA ARG A 290 25.28 28.51 11.64
C ARG A 290 25.04 29.30 10.35
N PRO A 291 26.07 29.85 9.70
CA PRO A 291 25.89 30.59 8.45
C PRO A 291 25.52 29.63 7.32
N HIS A 292 24.53 30.03 6.53
CA HIS A 292 24.06 29.33 5.34
C HIS A 292 24.21 30.25 4.11
N PRO A 293 24.58 29.72 2.93
CA PRO A 293 24.55 30.51 1.70
C PRO A 293 23.14 31.05 1.46
N VAL A 294 23.05 32.35 1.19
CA VAL A 294 21.77 33.00 0.87
C VAL A 294 21.45 32.69 -0.59
N LEU A 295 20.23 32.22 -0.86
CA LEU A 295 19.74 32.12 -2.23
C LEU A 295 19.35 33.52 -2.71
N ILE A 296 20.06 34.05 -3.70
CA ILE A 296 19.77 35.31 -4.36
C ILE A 296 18.90 35.04 -5.58
N ASP A 297 17.74 35.68 -5.65
CA ASP A 297 16.75 35.64 -6.73
C ASP A 297 16.60 37.07 -7.27
N GLN A 298 17.02 37.32 -8.52
CA GLN A 298 17.00 38.64 -9.16
C GLN A 298 17.69 39.76 -8.36
N ASN A 299 18.91 39.49 -7.85
CA ASN A 299 19.71 40.39 -7.01
C ASN A 299 19.11 40.73 -5.64
N GLN A 300 18.10 39.97 -5.18
CA GLN A 300 17.56 40.09 -3.82
C GLN A 300 17.67 38.74 -3.10
N PRO A 301 17.94 38.73 -1.78
CA PRO A 301 17.76 37.53 -0.97
C PRO A 301 16.34 36.98 -1.18
N ASN A 302 16.22 35.67 -1.45
CA ASN A 302 14.95 35.03 -1.79
C ASN A 302 13.86 35.40 -0.76
N PRO A 303 12.87 36.24 -1.13
CA PRO A 303 11.89 36.75 -0.18
C PRO A 303 10.83 35.70 0.21
N HIS A 304 10.82 34.56 -0.50
CA HIS A 304 9.79 33.54 -0.36
C HIS A 304 10.43 32.14 -0.27
N PRO A 305 10.94 31.76 0.92
CA PRO A 305 11.57 30.45 1.15
C PRO A 305 10.57 29.28 1.10
N LEU A 306 9.28 29.54 1.35
CA LEU A 306 8.18 28.58 1.18
C LEU A 306 7.17 29.13 0.17
N ARG A 307 6.90 28.36 -0.89
CA ARG A 307 5.99 28.75 -1.99
C ARG A 307 4.91 27.67 -2.14
N TRP A 308 3.64 28.08 -2.12
CA TRP A 308 2.50 27.18 -2.35
C TRP A 308 2.02 27.30 -3.79
N LEU A 309 1.93 26.16 -4.49
CA LEU A 309 1.46 26.10 -5.87
C LEU A 309 0.23 25.20 -5.92
N THR A 310 -0.92 25.76 -6.26
CA THR A 310 -2.16 25.00 -6.48
C THR A 310 -2.28 24.65 -7.95
N LEU A 311 -2.30 23.36 -8.27
CA LEU A 311 -2.51 22.88 -9.63
C LEU A 311 -4.00 22.72 -9.93
N LYS A 312 -4.43 23.14 -11.12
CA LYS A 312 -5.82 22.96 -11.59
C LYS A 312 -6.13 21.53 -11.97
N ASP A 313 -5.14 20.85 -12.56
CA ASP A 313 -5.22 19.46 -12.99
C ASP A 313 -4.04 18.67 -12.43
N LYS A 314 -4.37 17.62 -11.67
CA LYS A 314 -3.38 16.75 -11.02
C LYS A 314 -2.65 15.86 -12.03
N GLU A 315 -3.23 15.57 -13.19
CA GLU A 315 -2.57 14.75 -14.21
C GLU A 315 -1.30 15.41 -14.75
N THR A 316 -1.25 16.74 -14.74
CA THR A 316 -0.10 17.54 -15.21
C THR A 316 0.97 17.81 -14.15
N GLU A 317 0.80 17.31 -12.91
CA GLU A 317 1.68 17.61 -11.78
C GLU A 317 3.16 17.36 -12.07
N ALA A 318 3.49 16.19 -12.62
CA ALA A 318 4.87 15.84 -12.94
C ALA A 318 5.52 16.78 -13.97
N GLN A 319 4.75 17.17 -14.99
CA GLN A 319 5.20 18.10 -16.03
C GLN A 319 5.46 19.49 -15.44
N GLN A 320 4.56 19.97 -14.57
CA GLN A 320 4.71 21.28 -13.92
C GLN A 320 5.93 21.33 -13.00
N VAL A 321 6.18 20.26 -12.24
CA VAL A 321 7.40 20.13 -11.42
C VAL A 321 8.65 20.18 -12.30
N ALA A 322 8.70 19.38 -13.38
CA ALA A 322 9.84 19.35 -14.28
C ALA A 322 10.08 20.70 -14.96
N TRP A 323 9.01 21.39 -15.39
CA TRP A 323 9.11 22.74 -15.94
C TRP A 323 9.63 23.76 -14.94
N LYS A 324 9.20 23.67 -13.67
CA LYS A 324 9.68 24.58 -12.65
C LYS A 324 11.16 24.34 -12.34
N ILE A 325 11.61 23.10 -12.29
CA ILE A 325 13.02 22.75 -12.10
C ILE A 325 13.85 23.31 -13.26
N ARG A 326 13.40 23.10 -14.51
CA ARG A 326 14.06 23.66 -15.69
C ARG A 326 14.16 25.19 -15.63
N ASP A 327 13.09 25.85 -15.23
CA ASP A 327 13.05 27.32 -15.06
C ASP A 327 14.10 27.80 -14.03
N LEU A 328 14.18 27.15 -12.87
CA LEU A 328 15.18 27.46 -11.84
C LEU A 328 16.62 27.25 -12.34
N LEU A 329 16.88 26.15 -13.06
CA LEU A 329 18.18 25.87 -13.64
C LEU A 329 18.54 26.91 -14.71
N ASN A 330 17.61 27.30 -15.58
CA ASN A 330 17.83 28.33 -16.59
C ASN A 330 18.10 29.70 -15.96
N GLN A 331 17.37 30.08 -14.91
CA GLN A 331 17.62 31.30 -14.14
C GLN A 331 19.02 31.28 -13.52
N SER A 332 19.47 30.11 -13.05
CA SER A 332 20.81 29.98 -12.51
C SER A 332 21.90 30.14 -13.57
N HIS A 333 21.73 29.51 -14.74
CA HIS A 333 22.64 29.68 -15.87
C HIS A 333 22.68 31.13 -16.37
N ALA A 334 21.57 31.86 -16.28
CA ALA A 334 21.51 33.29 -16.60
C ALA A 334 22.10 34.20 -15.51
N GLY A 335 22.60 33.66 -14.39
CA GLY A 335 23.13 34.42 -13.27
C GLY A 335 22.07 35.17 -12.45
N GLN A 336 20.79 34.83 -12.64
CA GLN A 336 19.66 35.45 -11.95
C GLN A 336 19.30 34.73 -10.64
N LEU A 337 19.69 33.46 -10.51
CA LEU A 337 19.45 32.63 -9.32
C LEU A 337 20.74 31.94 -8.88
N TYR A 338 21.26 32.28 -7.70
CA TYR A 338 22.53 31.73 -7.23
C TYR A 338 22.63 31.72 -5.70
N PHE A 339 23.50 30.88 -5.16
CA PHE A 339 23.87 30.92 -3.75
C PHE A 339 25.01 31.92 -3.54
N GLN A 340 24.87 32.78 -2.55
CA GLN A 340 25.92 33.71 -2.12
C GLN A 340 26.41 33.33 -0.73
N LYS A 341 27.71 33.10 -0.60
CA LYS A 341 28.38 32.90 0.68
C LYS A 341 29.59 33.83 0.75
N ASP A 342 29.51 34.82 1.64
CA ASP A 342 30.50 35.88 1.75
C ASP A 342 30.69 36.60 0.38
N ALA A 343 31.92 36.59 -0.16
CA ALA A 343 32.26 37.15 -1.46
C ALA A 343 32.19 36.14 -2.62
N GLN A 344 31.80 34.88 -2.36
CA GLN A 344 31.73 33.82 -3.37
C GLN A 344 30.30 33.57 -3.83
N THR A 345 30.14 33.49 -5.14
CA THR A 345 28.89 33.11 -5.82
C THR A 345 28.99 31.68 -6.32
N GLN A 346 27.98 30.87 -6.03
CA GLN A 346 27.84 29.50 -6.50
C GLN A 346 26.53 29.37 -7.29
N THR A 347 26.61 28.88 -8.52
CA THR A 347 25.44 28.56 -9.35
C THR A 347 24.69 27.36 -8.78
N LEU A 348 23.36 27.43 -8.81
CA LEU A 348 22.47 26.32 -8.47
C LEU A 348 22.50 25.29 -9.60
N ASN A 349 22.60 24.01 -9.25
CA ASN A 349 22.59 22.91 -10.21
C ASN A 349 21.57 21.82 -9.81
N GLU A 350 21.55 20.70 -10.53
CA GLU A 350 20.59 19.63 -10.29
C GLU A 350 20.76 18.95 -8.93
N ASP A 351 21.98 18.90 -8.38
CA ASP A 351 22.29 18.28 -7.08
C ASP A 351 21.74 19.10 -5.90
N ASP A 352 21.43 20.38 -6.12
CA ASP A 352 20.83 21.28 -5.14
C ASP A 352 19.29 21.13 -5.05
N ILE A 353 18.68 20.33 -5.94
CA ILE A 353 17.22 20.19 -6.05
C ILE A 353 16.79 18.78 -5.65
N ALA A 354 15.95 18.68 -4.61
CA ALA A 354 15.31 17.44 -4.20
C ALA A 354 13.79 17.48 -4.47
N VAL A 355 13.26 16.38 -5.05
CA VAL A 355 11.81 16.18 -5.22
C VAL A 355 11.33 15.11 -4.27
N LEU A 356 10.35 15.46 -3.42
CA LEU A 356 9.71 14.54 -2.47
C LEU A 356 8.27 14.26 -2.90
N SER A 357 7.86 13.00 -2.83
CA SER A 357 6.47 12.60 -3.05
C SER A 357 6.06 11.50 -2.08
N ARG A 358 4.76 11.42 -1.80
CA ARG A 358 4.18 10.39 -0.92
C ARG A 358 4.27 8.98 -1.50
N ASN A 359 4.32 8.85 -2.83
CA ASN A 359 4.34 7.55 -3.50
C ASN A 359 5.42 7.46 -4.58
N HIS A 360 5.76 6.23 -4.96
CA HIS A 360 6.77 5.98 -5.99
C HIS A 360 6.30 6.40 -7.40
N ASP A 361 5.01 6.24 -7.71
CA ASP A 361 4.41 6.60 -9.00
C ASP A 361 4.59 8.09 -9.36
N GLY A 362 4.37 8.99 -8.41
CA GLY A 362 4.58 10.42 -8.62
C GLY A 362 6.04 10.75 -8.93
N LEU A 363 6.98 10.11 -8.23
CA LEU A 363 8.41 10.25 -8.52
C LEU A 363 8.80 9.64 -9.87
N ASP A 364 8.21 8.50 -10.26
CA ASP A 364 8.47 7.86 -11.56
C ASP A 364 8.05 8.80 -12.71
N LYS A 365 6.90 9.45 -12.57
CA LYS A 365 6.39 10.43 -13.56
C LYS A 365 7.27 11.68 -13.63
N VAL A 366 7.69 12.23 -12.49
CA VAL A 366 8.61 13.39 -12.48
C VAL A 366 9.95 13.03 -13.09
N GLN A 367 10.51 11.86 -12.74
CA GLN A 367 11.76 11.36 -13.31
C GLN A 367 11.67 11.26 -14.83
N PHE A 368 10.59 10.66 -15.36
CA PHE A 368 10.36 10.56 -16.80
C PHE A 368 10.35 11.92 -17.51
N GLU A 369 9.64 12.91 -16.95
CA GLU A 369 9.58 14.25 -17.55
C GLU A 369 10.92 15.01 -17.46
N LEU A 370 11.68 14.85 -16.36
CA LEU A 370 13.02 15.43 -16.23
C LEU A 370 14.01 14.83 -17.22
N GLU A 371 14.03 13.49 -17.37
CA GLU A 371 14.86 12.78 -18.33
C GLU A 371 14.53 13.20 -19.78
N ARG A 372 13.25 13.39 -20.10
CA ARG A 372 12.80 13.90 -21.40
C ARG A 372 13.29 15.32 -21.69
N LEU A 373 13.46 16.15 -20.65
CA LEU A 373 14.03 17.50 -20.75
C LEU A 373 15.57 17.51 -20.74
N GLY A 374 16.22 16.35 -20.61
CA GLY A 374 17.68 16.22 -20.52
C GLY A 374 18.26 16.63 -19.16
N ILE A 375 17.43 16.73 -18.12
CA ILE A 375 17.85 17.08 -16.76
C ILE A 375 18.27 15.81 -16.03
N ARG A 376 19.44 15.83 -15.40
CA ARG A 376 20.00 14.68 -14.69
C ARG A 376 19.17 14.38 -13.44
N VAL A 377 18.84 13.12 -13.23
CA VAL A 377 18.12 12.64 -12.04
C VAL A 377 18.90 11.51 -11.40
N ASN A 378 19.09 11.58 -10.09
CA ASN A 378 19.62 10.48 -9.30
C ASN A 378 18.51 9.88 -8.44
N ARG A 379 17.94 8.77 -8.90
CA ARG A 379 16.99 7.98 -8.12
C ARG A 379 17.37 6.51 -8.24
N PRO A 380 17.77 5.86 -7.13
CA PRO A 380 17.98 4.42 -7.12
C PRO A 380 16.68 3.73 -7.51
N SER A 381 16.57 3.26 -8.75
CA SER A 381 15.39 2.55 -9.19
C SER A 381 15.34 1.21 -8.45
N LYS A 382 14.23 0.91 -7.77
CA LYS A 382 13.94 -0.47 -7.34
C LYS A 382 13.62 -1.40 -8.51
N ARG A 383 13.65 -0.89 -9.76
CA ARG A 383 13.48 -1.72 -10.96
C ARG A 383 14.58 -2.77 -10.93
N SER A 384 14.16 -4.03 -10.99
CA SER A 384 15.10 -5.12 -11.01
C SER A 384 15.96 -4.96 -12.25
N VAL A 385 17.27 -5.19 -12.14
CA VAL A 385 18.12 -5.32 -13.33
C VAL A 385 17.54 -6.40 -14.26
N PHE A 386 16.85 -7.41 -13.70
CA PHE A 386 16.17 -8.46 -14.47
C PHE A 386 14.93 -7.99 -15.25
N ASP A 387 14.35 -6.84 -14.92
CA ASP A 387 13.24 -6.25 -15.68
C ASP A 387 13.71 -5.56 -16.95
N CYS A 388 15.01 -5.24 -17.05
CA CYS A 388 15.53 -4.62 -18.25
C CYS A 388 15.54 -5.63 -19.39
N THR A 389 15.28 -5.12 -20.60
CA THR A 389 15.27 -5.93 -21.81
C THR A 389 16.60 -6.66 -22.01
N ILE A 390 17.74 -6.08 -21.58
CA ILE A 390 19.07 -6.68 -21.74
C ILE A 390 19.19 -7.94 -20.88
N ALA A 391 18.71 -7.91 -19.64
CA ALA A 391 18.72 -9.07 -18.78
C ALA A 391 17.79 -10.18 -19.30
N GLN A 392 16.66 -9.83 -19.91
CA GLN A 392 15.79 -10.79 -20.58
C GLN A 392 16.49 -11.47 -21.78
N ASP A 393 17.29 -10.73 -22.54
CA ASP A 393 18.06 -11.26 -23.66
C ASP A 393 19.19 -12.18 -23.19
N VAL A 394 19.91 -11.81 -22.11
CA VAL A 394 20.89 -12.69 -21.46
C VAL A 394 20.22 -13.95 -20.90
N GLY A 395 19.04 -13.80 -20.28
CA GLY A 395 18.24 -14.93 -19.80
C GLY A 395 17.84 -15.87 -20.93
N ALA A 396 17.41 -15.33 -22.09
CA ALA A 396 17.10 -16.13 -23.26
C ALA A 396 18.31 -16.94 -23.74
N LEU A 397 19.49 -16.33 -23.80
CA LEU A 397 20.73 -17.02 -24.15
C LEU A 397 21.08 -18.14 -23.16
N LEU A 398 21.08 -17.86 -21.86
CA LEU A 398 21.38 -18.87 -20.84
C LEU A 398 20.37 -20.03 -20.88
N THR A 399 19.09 -19.73 -21.13
CA THR A 399 18.05 -20.74 -21.26
C THR A 399 18.26 -21.61 -22.50
N ALA A 400 18.69 -21.03 -23.62
CA ALA A 400 19.07 -21.78 -24.83
C ALA A 400 20.29 -22.67 -24.59
N ILE A 401 21.29 -22.22 -23.82
CA ILE A 401 22.46 -23.04 -23.44
C ILE A 401 22.06 -24.24 -22.57
N LEU A 402 21.12 -24.05 -21.63
CA LEU A 402 20.61 -25.12 -20.76
C LEU A 402 19.72 -26.12 -21.51
N HIS A 403 19.05 -25.67 -22.57
CA HIS A 403 18.12 -26.47 -23.36
C HIS A 403 18.45 -26.34 -24.87
N PRO A 404 19.60 -26.86 -25.32
CA PRO A 404 20.09 -26.63 -26.68
C PRO A 404 19.23 -27.28 -27.76
N TYR A 405 18.45 -28.30 -27.40
CA TYR A 405 17.54 -29.02 -28.31
C TYR A 405 16.11 -28.46 -28.31
N ASP A 406 15.83 -27.41 -27.54
CA ASP A 406 14.52 -26.74 -27.53
C ASP A 406 14.55 -25.58 -28.53
N GLU A 407 14.11 -25.87 -29.74
CA GLU A 407 14.15 -24.96 -30.89
C GLU A 407 13.53 -23.58 -30.57
N ALA A 408 12.43 -23.54 -29.81
CA ALA A 408 11.77 -22.28 -29.45
C ALA A 408 12.67 -21.39 -28.58
N LYS A 409 13.41 -21.99 -27.64
CA LYS A 409 14.35 -21.26 -26.76
C LYS A 409 15.57 -20.76 -27.53
N VAL A 410 16.10 -21.56 -28.44
CA VAL A 410 17.22 -21.16 -29.31
C VAL A 410 16.80 -20.02 -30.23
N LYS A 411 15.63 -20.10 -30.87
CA LYS A 411 15.09 -19.01 -31.71
C LYS A 411 14.92 -17.71 -30.93
N ARG A 412 14.40 -17.77 -29.70
CA ARG A 412 14.27 -16.58 -28.85
C ARG A 412 15.61 -15.93 -28.52
N ALA A 413 16.67 -16.73 -28.34
CA ALA A 413 18.02 -16.24 -28.10
C ALA A 413 18.62 -15.60 -29.37
N LEU A 414 18.44 -16.21 -30.54
CA LEU A 414 18.96 -15.70 -31.81
C LEU A 414 18.35 -14.36 -32.23
N ILE A 415 17.04 -14.13 -31.98
CA ILE A 415 16.39 -12.84 -32.25
C ILE A 415 16.70 -11.78 -31.17
N SER A 416 17.41 -12.14 -30.10
CA SER A 416 17.78 -11.18 -29.06
C SER A 416 18.74 -10.10 -29.59
N ARG A 417 18.79 -8.95 -28.93
CA ARG A 417 19.70 -7.85 -29.33
C ARG A 417 21.19 -8.20 -29.20
N LEU A 418 21.52 -9.30 -28.53
CA LEU A 418 22.88 -9.81 -28.41
C LEU A 418 23.37 -10.43 -29.74
N PHE A 419 22.47 -11.11 -30.47
CA PHE A 419 22.78 -11.76 -31.74
C PHE A 419 22.28 -10.96 -32.94
N ALA A 420 21.31 -10.07 -32.72
CA ALA A 420 20.76 -9.14 -33.69
C ALA A 420 20.28 -9.81 -35.00
N MET A 421 19.85 -11.08 -34.96
CA MET A 421 19.23 -11.71 -36.11
C MET A 421 17.82 -11.16 -36.30
N ASP A 422 17.51 -10.79 -37.54
CA ASP A 422 16.13 -10.47 -37.91
C ASP A 422 15.33 -11.75 -38.23
N LEU A 423 14.01 -11.61 -38.33
CA LEU A 423 13.11 -12.73 -38.61
C LEU A 423 13.41 -13.39 -39.97
N LYS A 424 13.91 -12.64 -40.95
CA LYS A 424 14.20 -13.15 -42.29
C LYS A 424 15.42 -14.06 -42.25
N GLN A 425 16.46 -13.66 -41.54
CA GLN A 425 17.67 -14.45 -41.31
C GLN A 425 17.34 -15.72 -40.52
N LEU A 426 16.45 -15.64 -39.53
CA LEU A 426 16.03 -16.83 -38.79
C LEU A 426 15.27 -17.83 -39.67
N LEU A 427 14.31 -17.37 -40.49
CA LEU A 427 13.57 -18.22 -41.41
C LEU A 427 14.47 -18.85 -42.48
N GLN A 428 15.51 -18.14 -42.92
CA GLN A 428 16.52 -18.71 -43.83
C GLN A 428 17.35 -19.80 -43.14
N LEU A 429 17.72 -19.62 -41.88
CA LEU A 429 18.45 -20.62 -41.10
C LEU A 429 17.64 -21.92 -40.94
N GLU A 430 16.32 -21.81 -40.68
CA GLU A 430 15.43 -22.98 -40.59
C GLU A 430 15.38 -23.81 -41.88
N GLN A 431 15.61 -23.18 -43.04
CA GLN A 431 15.56 -23.85 -44.35
C GLN A 431 16.88 -24.53 -44.74
N THR A 432 17.96 -24.34 -43.97
CA THR A 432 19.26 -24.96 -44.25
C THR A 432 19.38 -26.36 -43.64
N ALA A 433 20.13 -27.26 -44.29
CA ALA A 433 20.32 -28.64 -43.84
C ALA A 433 21.13 -28.78 -42.53
N GLU A 434 21.86 -27.72 -42.14
CA GLU A 434 22.52 -27.54 -40.84
C GLU A 434 21.69 -26.68 -39.86
N GLY A 435 20.42 -26.41 -40.21
CA GLY A 435 19.51 -25.53 -39.49
C GLY A 435 19.03 -26.08 -38.15
N LEU A 436 18.16 -25.31 -37.48
CA LEU A 436 17.60 -25.58 -36.15
C LEU A 436 16.72 -26.86 -36.04
N SER A 437 16.69 -27.69 -37.09
CA SER A 437 15.90 -28.91 -37.21
C SER A 437 16.81 -30.15 -37.36
N GLN A 438 17.18 -30.75 -36.23
CA GLN A 438 17.37 -32.19 -36.06
C GLN A 438 16.86 -32.65 -34.71
#